data_AF-A0A409XSG2-F1
#
_entry.id   AF-A0A409XSG2-F1
#
_cell.length_a   1.000
_cell.length_b   1.000
_cell.length_c   1.000
_cell.angle_alpha   90.00
_cell.angle_beta   90.00
_cell.angle_gamma   90.00
#
_symmetry.space_group_name_H-M   'P 1'
#
loop_
_entity.id
_entity.type
_entity.pdbx_description
1 polymer ?
#
loop_
_entity_poly.entity_id
_entity_poly.type
_entity_poly.pdbx_seq_one_letter_code
_entity_poly.pdbx_strand_id
1 'polypeptide(L)'
;LETEIVLETEIVLWNYNPENNDERGNDWNGENFSWFSKKWALPPSLLYYEQDAPSLDNGGRILPVVVRPYVAKTAGIPLSFEYEMNTGTFTYKWTNPAATAADDDNTSRLGSVSPSVSDPLRTLCQPLILREMEIFLPSLSTHSQEVIVEGLQKGDKYLYDTKRQTLFIVTEDTSAGHTHWVQVSVDPPLRPAFFINDVWSDFGVHIMSVVVVILALLGYWLVQA
;
A
#
# COMPACT_ATOMS: atom_id res chain seq x y z
N LEU A 1 27.15 13.82 -2.24
CA LEU A 1 25.96 13.64 -3.10
C LEU A 1 25.33 12.34 -2.64
N GLU A 2 24.29 12.44 -1.82
CA GLU A 2 23.54 11.27 -1.35
C GLU A 2 22.73 10.75 -2.53
N THR A 3 22.90 9.48 -2.86
CA THR A 3 22.13 8.79 -3.88
C THR A 3 20.86 8.26 -3.26
N GLU A 4 19.75 8.87 -3.65
CA GLU A 4 18.41 8.47 -3.27
C GLU A 4 17.69 7.92 -4.50
N ILE A 5 17.02 6.79 -4.35
CA ILE A 5 16.20 6.20 -5.40
C ILE A 5 14.74 6.49 -5.06
N VAL A 6 14.18 7.42 -5.82
CA VAL A 6 12.74 7.72 -5.81
C VAL A 6 12.16 7.07 -7.06
N LEU A 7 11.49 5.92 -6.91
CA LEU A 7 10.66 5.35 -7.98
C LEU A 7 9.23 5.82 -7.78
N GLU A 8 8.84 6.89 -8.48
CA GLU A 8 7.47 7.38 -8.51
C GLU A 8 6.72 6.79 -9.70
N THR A 9 5.80 5.86 -9.44
CA THR A 9 4.64 5.68 -10.32
C THR A 9 3.60 6.73 -9.92
N GLU A 10 3.54 7.83 -10.67
CA GLU A 10 2.59 8.91 -10.42
C GLU A 10 1.24 8.59 -11.09
N ILE A 11 0.14 8.70 -10.32
CA ILE A 11 -1.23 8.60 -10.83
C ILE A 11 -1.92 9.92 -10.50
N VAL A 12 -2.41 10.61 -11.53
CA VAL A 12 -3.14 11.86 -11.35
C VAL A 12 -4.64 11.59 -11.33
N LEU A 13 -5.28 11.80 -10.18
CA LEU A 13 -6.73 11.70 -10.03
C LEU A 13 -7.42 13.00 -10.46
N TRP A 14 -8.12 12.98 -11.58
CA TRP A 14 -8.87 14.12 -12.13
C TRP A 14 -10.32 14.19 -11.61
N ASN A 15 -10.52 14.33 -10.28
CA ASN A 15 -11.87 14.36 -9.68
C ASN A 15 -12.01 15.40 -8.55
N TYR A 16 -11.74 16.67 -8.82
CA TYR A 16 -11.92 17.75 -7.84
C TYR A 16 -12.95 18.79 -8.30
N ASN A 17 -14.10 18.83 -7.61
CA ASN A 17 -15.09 19.89 -7.72
C ASN A 17 -15.72 20.13 -6.32
N PRO A 18 -15.36 21.22 -5.62
CA PRO A 18 -15.74 21.42 -4.23
C PRO A 18 -17.24 21.72 -4.01
N GLU A 19 -17.96 22.12 -5.06
CA GLU A 19 -19.41 22.38 -5.01
C GLU A 19 -20.24 21.09 -5.15
N ASN A 20 -19.59 19.99 -5.53
CA ASN A 20 -20.25 18.70 -5.68
C ASN A 20 -20.79 18.22 -4.32
N ASN A 21 -22.02 17.71 -4.31
CA ASN A 21 -22.73 17.32 -3.10
C ASN A 21 -23.66 16.12 -3.35
N ASP A 22 -24.08 15.47 -2.27
CA ASP A 22 -24.85 14.21 -2.36
C ASP A 22 -26.29 14.40 -2.83
N GLU A 23 -26.80 15.64 -2.88
CA GLU A 23 -28.18 15.92 -3.27
C GLU A 23 -28.32 16.15 -4.78
N ARG A 24 -27.36 16.82 -5.40
CA ARG A 24 -27.42 17.25 -6.81
C ARG A 24 -26.26 16.80 -7.67
N GLY A 25 -25.22 16.22 -7.08
CA GLY A 25 -23.99 15.92 -7.80
C GLY A 25 -23.29 17.19 -8.29
N ASN A 26 -22.70 17.11 -9.47
CA ASN A 26 -21.93 18.19 -10.11
C ASN A 26 -22.79 19.25 -10.84
N ASP A 27 -24.10 19.31 -10.59
CA ASP A 27 -25.08 20.20 -11.22
C ASP A 27 -25.16 20.12 -12.78
N TRP A 28 -24.45 19.18 -13.40
CA TRP A 28 -24.43 18.98 -14.86
C TRP A 28 -25.17 17.71 -15.29
N ASN A 29 -24.79 16.55 -14.73
CA ASN A 29 -25.41 15.25 -15.02
C ASN A 29 -25.81 14.49 -13.73
N GLY A 30 -25.71 15.14 -12.56
CA GLY A 30 -26.04 14.54 -11.27
C GLY A 30 -24.91 13.66 -10.68
N GLU A 31 -23.73 13.67 -11.28
CA GLU A 31 -22.63 12.81 -10.88
C GLU A 31 -21.91 13.32 -9.63
N ASN A 32 -21.55 12.40 -8.73
CA ASN A 32 -20.99 12.71 -7.42
C ASN A 32 -19.62 12.04 -7.20
N PHE A 33 -18.68 12.20 -8.14
CA PHE A 33 -17.35 11.57 -8.08
C PHE A 33 -16.24 12.44 -7.49
N SER A 34 -16.54 13.66 -7.04
CA SER A 34 -15.49 14.46 -6.41
C SER A 34 -15.06 13.83 -5.08
N TRP A 35 -13.74 13.70 -4.90
CA TRP A 35 -13.15 13.24 -3.65
C TRP A 35 -13.26 14.28 -2.53
N PHE A 36 -13.83 15.46 -2.77
CA PHE A 36 -14.02 16.50 -1.75
C PHE A 36 -15.42 17.14 -1.88
N SER A 37 -16.00 17.57 -0.76
CA SER A 37 -17.20 18.40 -0.74
C SER A 37 -17.17 19.42 0.38
N LYS A 38 -17.42 20.69 0.04
CA LYS A 38 -17.52 21.78 1.03
C LYS A 38 -18.64 21.56 2.04
N LYS A 39 -19.72 20.87 1.68
CA LYS A 39 -20.84 20.60 2.58
C LYS A 39 -20.45 19.70 3.75
N TRP A 40 -19.42 18.87 3.56
CA TRP A 40 -18.86 17.98 4.57
C TRP A 40 -17.64 18.58 5.28
N ALA A 41 -17.15 19.73 4.81
CA ALA A 41 -16.00 20.41 5.39
C ALA A 41 -16.41 21.25 6.60
N LEU A 42 -15.49 21.38 7.55
CA LEU A 42 -15.65 22.31 8.67
C LEU A 42 -15.57 23.77 8.17
N PRO A 43 -16.25 24.72 8.84
CA PRO A 43 -16.07 26.12 8.53
C PRO A 43 -14.61 26.53 8.75
N PRO A 44 -14.07 27.52 8.00
CA PRO A 44 -12.66 27.90 8.07
C PRO A 44 -12.14 28.24 9.48
N SER A 45 -13.01 28.72 10.36
CA SER A 45 -12.67 29.03 11.76
C SER A 45 -12.35 27.80 12.62
N LEU A 46 -12.74 26.61 12.19
CA LEU A 46 -12.52 25.33 12.88
C LEU A 46 -11.53 24.43 12.13
N LEU A 47 -10.89 24.95 11.08
CA LEU A 47 -9.85 24.24 10.34
C LEU A 47 -8.48 24.54 10.96
N TYR A 48 -7.84 23.49 11.44
CA TYR A 48 -6.45 23.48 11.85
C TYR A 48 -5.61 22.91 10.70
N TYR A 49 -4.40 23.46 10.51
CA TYR A 49 -3.52 23.15 9.36
C TYR A 49 -2.30 22.32 9.77
N GLU A 50 -2.18 22.01 11.05
CA GLU A 50 -1.20 21.09 11.59
C GLU A 50 -1.42 19.70 10.99
N GLN A 51 -0.33 19.01 10.63
CA GLN A 51 -0.41 17.70 9.96
C GLN A 51 -0.96 16.60 10.88
N ASP A 52 -0.92 16.79 12.19
CA ASP A 52 -1.53 15.88 13.17
C ASP A 52 -2.93 16.35 13.62
N ALA A 53 -3.51 17.37 12.97
CA ALA A 53 -4.83 17.85 13.34
C ALA A 53 -5.94 16.87 12.92
N PRO A 54 -6.89 16.54 13.80
CA PRO A 54 -8.03 15.69 13.44
C PRO A 54 -8.97 16.35 12.42
N SER A 55 -8.89 17.67 12.27
CA SER A 55 -9.68 18.42 11.30
C SER A 55 -9.14 18.36 9.87
N LEU A 56 -7.88 17.94 9.68
CA LEU A 56 -7.13 18.07 8.42
C LEU A 56 -7.87 17.44 7.23
N ASP A 57 -8.48 16.27 7.45
CA ASP A 57 -9.13 15.46 6.42
C ASP A 57 -10.64 15.74 6.26
N ASN A 58 -11.18 16.76 6.95
CA ASN A 58 -12.61 17.07 6.88
C ASN A 58 -13.04 17.57 5.50
N GLY A 59 -14.22 17.13 5.06
CA GLY A 59 -14.73 17.38 3.70
C GLY A 59 -14.18 16.43 2.65
N GLY A 60 -13.14 15.65 2.97
CA GLY A 60 -12.67 14.57 2.13
C GLY A 60 -13.65 13.42 2.04
N ARG A 61 -13.70 12.81 0.86
CA ARG A 61 -14.47 11.63 0.49
C ARG A 61 -13.46 10.64 -0.09
N ILE A 62 -13.71 9.35 0.10
CA ILE A 62 -12.85 8.26 -0.41
C ILE A 62 -11.37 8.37 -0.02
N LEU A 63 -11.01 9.18 0.99
CA LEU A 63 -9.62 9.43 1.39
C LEU A 63 -8.83 8.17 1.76
N PRO A 64 -9.40 7.12 2.40
CA PRO A 64 -8.65 5.89 2.67
C PRO A 64 -8.11 5.18 1.41
N VAL A 65 -8.70 5.49 0.24
CA VAL A 65 -8.28 4.99 -1.08
C VAL A 65 -7.27 5.91 -1.74
N VAL A 66 -7.32 7.22 -1.49
CA VAL A 66 -6.50 8.22 -2.19
C VAL A 66 -5.24 8.54 -1.40
N VAL A 67 -5.38 8.76 -0.10
CA VAL A 67 -4.30 9.10 0.83
C VAL A 67 -3.75 7.81 1.42
N ARG A 68 -2.78 7.22 0.72
CA ARG A 68 -2.17 5.94 1.10
C ARG A 68 -0.78 6.16 1.68
N PRO A 69 -0.31 5.24 2.53
CA PRO A 69 1.11 5.11 2.79
C PRO A 69 1.89 4.99 1.48
N TYR A 70 3.04 5.63 1.39
CA TYR A 70 3.97 5.43 0.29
C TYR A 70 5.41 5.65 0.77
N VAL A 71 6.34 4.97 0.10
CA VAL A 71 7.76 5.10 0.40
C VAL A 71 8.30 6.33 -0.31
N ALA A 72 8.59 7.39 0.44
CA ALA A 72 9.17 8.62 -0.10
C ALA A 72 10.65 8.41 -0.43
N LYS A 73 11.36 7.65 0.42
CA LYS A 73 12.80 7.40 0.30
C LYS A 73 13.13 5.95 0.60
N THR A 74 13.80 5.29 -0.34
CA THR A 74 14.25 3.90 -0.20
C THR A 74 15.76 3.81 0.04
N ALA A 75 16.16 3.16 1.14
CA ALA A 75 17.55 2.77 1.41
C ALA A 75 17.92 1.46 0.68
N GLY A 76 17.76 1.43 -0.64
CA GLY A 76 17.92 0.22 -1.46
C GLY A 76 17.12 0.28 -2.76
N ILE A 77 16.92 -0.90 -3.36
CA ILE A 77 16.15 -1.07 -4.59
C ILE A 77 14.77 -1.62 -4.21
N PRO A 78 13.67 -0.90 -4.49
CA PRO A 78 12.32 -1.37 -4.21
C PRO A 78 11.99 -2.64 -5.02
N LEU A 79 11.30 -3.59 -4.39
CA LEU A 79 10.88 -4.84 -5.02
C LEU A 79 9.36 -4.96 -5.12
N SER A 80 8.64 -4.67 -4.03
CA SER A 80 7.18 -4.75 -4.00
C SER A 80 6.60 -3.84 -2.94
N PHE A 81 5.42 -3.28 -3.22
CA PHE A 81 4.61 -2.53 -2.28
C PHE A 81 3.16 -2.99 -2.39
N GLU A 82 2.58 -3.40 -1.28
CA GLU A 82 1.20 -3.88 -1.19
C GLU A 82 0.49 -3.08 -0.09
N TYR A 83 -0.73 -2.62 -0.34
CA TYR A 83 -1.54 -1.89 0.63
C TYR A 83 -2.98 -2.40 0.61
N GLU A 84 -3.49 -2.76 1.79
CA GLU A 84 -4.87 -3.16 2.01
C GLU A 84 -5.63 -2.05 2.73
N MET A 85 -6.65 -1.50 2.06
CA MET A 85 -7.35 -0.30 2.54
C MET A 85 -8.33 -0.58 3.69
N ASN A 86 -8.87 -1.80 3.81
CA ASN A 86 -9.82 -2.11 4.88
C ASN A 86 -9.14 -2.21 6.24
N THR A 87 -7.91 -2.71 6.26
CA THR A 87 -7.12 -2.84 7.50
C THR A 87 -6.15 -1.68 7.69
N GLY A 88 -5.78 -0.97 6.61
CA GLY A 88 -4.72 0.03 6.61
C GLY A 88 -3.31 -0.58 6.65
N THR A 89 -3.20 -1.89 6.46
CA THR A 89 -1.92 -2.60 6.48
C THR A 89 -1.19 -2.43 5.15
N PHE A 90 0.11 -2.19 5.20
CA PHE A 90 0.94 -2.29 4.01
C PHE A 90 2.18 -3.16 4.27
N THR A 91 2.65 -3.77 3.19
CA THR A 91 3.88 -4.56 3.16
C THR A 91 4.79 -3.98 2.10
N TYR A 92 6.03 -3.74 2.47
CA TYR A 92 7.04 -3.23 1.57
C TYR A 92 8.29 -4.11 1.60
N LYS A 93 8.86 -4.38 0.42
CA LYS A 93 10.07 -5.19 0.24
C LYS A 93 11.08 -4.43 -0.60
N TRP A 94 12.33 -4.47 -0.19
CA TRP A 94 13.45 -3.85 -0.89
C TRP A 94 14.71 -4.68 -0.74
N THR A 95 15.72 -4.42 -1.57
CA THR A 95 16.99 -5.13 -1.51
C THR A 95 18.19 -4.20 -1.58
N ASN A 96 19.27 -4.57 -0.89
CA ASN A 96 20.55 -3.91 -1.03
C ASN A 96 21.11 -4.16 -2.45
N PRO A 97 21.76 -3.18 -3.08
CA PRO A 97 22.38 -3.36 -4.38
C PRO A 97 23.32 -4.57 -4.39
N ALA A 98 23.26 -5.36 -5.45
CA ALA A 98 24.23 -6.42 -5.70
C ALA A 98 25.62 -5.79 -5.95
N ALA A 99 26.67 -6.48 -5.52
CA ALA A 99 28.03 -6.04 -5.80
C ALA A 99 28.23 -6.00 -7.32
N THR A 100 28.58 -4.84 -7.85
CA THR A 100 29.06 -4.74 -9.23
C THR A 100 30.35 -5.54 -9.29
N ALA A 101 30.34 -6.67 -10.02
CA ALA A 101 31.60 -7.28 -10.42
C ALA A 101 32.35 -6.22 -11.23
N ALA A 102 33.39 -5.64 -10.64
CA ALA A 102 34.29 -4.76 -11.34
C ALA A 102 34.90 -5.53 -12.51
N ASP A 103 34.73 -5.04 -13.73
CA ASP A 103 35.47 -5.42 -14.94
C ASP A 103 35.96 -6.88 -15.01
N ASP A 104 35.06 -7.82 -15.30
CA ASP A 104 35.46 -9.06 -15.96
C ASP A 104 34.73 -9.16 -17.30
N ASP A 105 35.42 -8.71 -18.35
CA ASP A 105 35.11 -8.83 -19.78
C ASP A 105 35.05 -10.30 -20.27
N ASN A 106 34.70 -11.26 -19.40
CA ASN A 106 34.77 -12.67 -19.75
C ASN A 106 33.93 -13.60 -18.88
N THR A 107 32.62 -13.38 -18.75
CA THR A 107 31.73 -14.51 -18.39
C THR A 107 30.29 -14.33 -18.84
N SER A 108 30.08 -14.59 -20.13
CA SER A 108 28.82 -15.10 -20.66
C SER A 108 28.51 -16.48 -20.05
N ARG A 109 28.06 -16.59 -18.78
CA ARG A 109 27.62 -17.90 -18.20
C ARG A 109 26.88 -17.92 -16.85
N LEU A 110 26.20 -16.85 -16.44
CA LEU A 110 25.11 -16.98 -15.47
C LEU A 110 23.87 -16.38 -16.11
N GLY A 111 22.80 -17.17 -16.25
CA GLY A 111 21.63 -16.85 -17.07
C GLY A 111 21.23 -15.39 -16.93
N SER A 112 21.47 -14.61 -17.99
CA SER A 112 21.09 -13.21 -18.08
C SER A 112 19.57 -13.15 -18.11
N VAL A 113 18.95 -13.22 -16.94
CA VAL A 113 17.56 -12.83 -16.77
C VAL A 113 17.53 -11.34 -17.05
N SER A 114 17.06 -10.99 -18.25
CA SER A 114 16.83 -9.59 -18.59
C SER A 114 15.92 -8.99 -17.53
N PRO A 115 16.22 -7.78 -17.03
CA PRO A 115 15.38 -7.13 -16.03
C PRO A 115 13.94 -7.05 -16.55
N SER A 116 12.99 -7.28 -15.65
CA SER A 116 11.56 -7.23 -15.97
C SER A 116 10.84 -6.33 -14.97
N VAL A 117 9.58 -6.01 -15.24
CA VAL A 117 8.76 -5.21 -14.31
C VAL A 117 8.65 -5.89 -12.93
N SER A 118 8.63 -7.23 -12.90
CA SER A 118 8.50 -8.01 -11.65
C SER A 118 9.84 -8.36 -10.99
N ASP A 119 10.96 -8.17 -11.69
CA ASP A 119 12.31 -8.41 -11.16
C ASP A 119 13.23 -7.30 -11.70
N PRO A 120 13.32 -6.16 -10.99
CA PRO A 120 14.08 -5.02 -11.45
C PRO A 120 15.58 -5.30 -11.39
N LEU A 121 16.36 -4.50 -12.12
CA LEU A 121 17.81 -4.58 -12.07
C LEU A 121 18.29 -4.30 -10.64
N ARG A 122 19.09 -5.23 -10.08
CA ARG A 122 19.57 -5.18 -8.69
C ARG A 122 20.90 -4.48 -8.53
N THR A 123 21.42 -3.85 -9.57
CA THR A 123 22.68 -3.12 -9.56
C THR A 123 22.44 -1.63 -9.71
N LEU A 124 23.25 -0.82 -9.02
CA LEU A 124 23.21 0.63 -9.13
C LEU A 124 24.47 1.13 -9.83
N CYS A 125 24.31 2.21 -10.59
CA CYS A 125 25.43 2.92 -11.21
C CYS A 125 26.33 3.60 -10.16
N GLN A 126 25.76 3.92 -8.98
CA GLN A 126 26.46 4.57 -7.88
C GLN A 126 26.23 3.79 -6.58
N PRO A 127 27.23 3.76 -5.67
CA PRO A 127 27.10 3.07 -4.39
C PRO A 127 26.01 3.73 -3.54
N LEU A 128 25.18 2.91 -2.90
CA LEU A 128 24.20 3.37 -1.92
C LEU A 128 24.91 3.64 -0.58
N ILE A 129 24.81 4.87 -0.10
CA ILE A 129 25.46 5.30 1.16
C ILE A 129 24.43 5.43 2.29
N LEU A 130 23.18 5.71 1.93
CA LEU A 130 22.10 5.95 2.86
C LEU A 130 21.50 4.65 3.41
N ARG A 131 21.27 4.62 4.73
CA ARG A 131 20.63 3.50 5.45
C ARG A 131 19.25 3.83 5.99
N GLU A 132 18.89 5.10 5.97
CA GLU A 132 17.61 5.60 6.43
C GLU A 132 16.61 5.60 5.27
N MET A 133 15.45 5.03 5.52
CA MET A 133 14.28 5.05 4.66
C MET A 133 13.19 5.90 5.32
N GLU A 134 12.43 6.60 4.48
CA GLU A 134 11.33 7.45 4.90
C GLU A 134 10.05 6.96 4.20
N ILE A 135 9.06 6.61 5.01
CA ILE A 135 7.74 6.16 4.54
C ILE A 135 6.70 7.15 5.06
N PHE A 136 5.96 7.78 4.15
CA PHE A 136 4.82 8.59 4.52
C PHE A 136 3.71 7.69 5.06
N LEU A 137 3.22 7.99 6.26
CA LEU A 137 2.08 7.32 6.91
C LEU A 137 1.03 8.37 7.29
N PRO A 138 -0.15 8.34 6.64
CA PRO A 138 -1.13 9.39 6.82
C PRO A 138 -1.72 9.42 8.22
N SER A 139 -1.89 10.63 8.78
CA SER A 139 -2.55 10.82 10.08
C SER A 139 -3.95 10.22 10.11
N LEU A 140 -4.62 10.17 8.95
CA LEU A 140 -5.97 9.59 8.80
C LEU A 140 -6.08 8.17 9.37
N SER A 141 -5.03 7.35 9.25
CA SER A 141 -5.01 5.97 9.76
C SER A 141 -4.30 5.81 11.11
N THR A 142 -3.55 6.81 11.57
CA THR A 142 -2.66 6.69 12.74
C THR A 142 -3.01 7.63 13.91
N HIS A 143 -3.87 8.64 13.71
CA HIS A 143 -4.12 9.70 14.71
C HIS A 143 -4.61 9.18 16.08
N SER A 144 -5.28 8.03 16.13
CA SER A 144 -5.82 7.42 17.36
C SER A 144 -5.38 5.97 17.55
N GLN A 145 -4.39 5.53 16.78
CA GLN A 145 -3.96 4.16 16.70
C GLN A 145 -2.44 4.08 16.95
N GLU A 146 -2.01 3.01 17.60
CA GLU A 146 -0.60 2.69 17.71
C GLU A 146 -0.11 2.06 16.41
N VAL A 147 1.03 2.53 15.90
CA VAL A 147 1.66 1.98 14.70
C VAL A 147 2.52 0.78 15.10
N ILE A 148 2.16 -0.39 14.58
CA ILE A 148 2.89 -1.64 14.78
C ILE A 148 3.75 -1.90 13.55
N VAL A 149 5.04 -2.15 13.77
CA VAL A 149 6.02 -2.41 12.71
C VAL A 149 6.60 -3.81 12.91
N GLU A 150 6.41 -4.67 11.91
CA GLU A 150 6.86 -6.06 11.90
C GLU A 150 7.78 -6.34 10.71
N GLY A 151 8.53 -7.45 10.78
CA GLY A 151 9.42 -7.90 9.70
C GLY A 151 10.84 -7.34 9.74
N LEU A 152 11.10 -6.34 10.59
CA LEU A 152 12.43 -5.80 10.83
C LEU A 152 13.35 -6.78 11.57
N GLN A 153 14.65 -6.72 11.27
CA GLN A 153 15.64 -7.55 11.94
C GLN A 153 16.01 -6.99 13.31
N LYS A 154 16.66 -7.82 14.15
CA LYS A 154 17.04 -7.45 15.52
C LYS A 154 17.92 -6.19 15.61
N GLY A 155 18.66 -5.87 14.56
CA GLY A 155 19.54 -4.71 14.45
C GLY A 155 18.86 -3.42 13.97
N ASP A 156 17.73 -3.57 13.30
CA ASP A 156 17.04 -2.46 12.65
C ASP A 156 16.31 -1.60 13.67
N LYS A 157 16.17 -0.32 13.36
CA LYS A 157 15.49 0.65 14.21
C LYS A 157 14.43 1.38 13.42
N TYR A 158 13.34 1.71 14.08
CA TYR A 158 12.30 2.54 13.48
C TYR A 158 11.85 3.63 14.45
N LEU A 159 11.34 4.72 13.89
CA LEU A 159 10.73 5.84 14.62
C LEU A 159 9.58 6.39 13.79
N TYR A 160 8.39 6.46 14.37
CA TYR A 160 7.26 7.14 13.75
C TYR A 160 7.12 8.57 14.32
N ASP A 161 7.22 9.57 13.45
CA ASP A 161 6.93 10.97 13.78
C ASP A 161 5.56 11.36 13.25
N THR A 162 4.58 11.47 14.14
CA THR A 162 3.20 11.83 13.83
C THR A 162 3.08 13.23 13.22
N LYS A 163 3.89 14.19 13.66
CA LYS A 163 3.82 15.58 13.15
C LYS A 163 4.31 15.70 11.72
N ARG A 164 5.20 14.79 11.33
CA ARG A 164 5.70 14.69 9.95
C ARG A 164 4.94 13.65 9.14
N GLN A 165 4.00 12.92 9.75
CA GLN A 165 3.35 11.77 9.14
C GLN A 165 4.37 10.83 8.47
N THR A 166 5.51 10.60 9.11
CA THR A 166 6.65 9.89 8.49
C THR A 166 7.20 8.83 9.44
N LEU A 167 7.30 7.60 8.93
CA LEU A 167 8.00 6.49 9.55
C LEU A 167 9.42 6.43 9.00
N PHE A 168 10.39 6.58 9.89
CA PHE A 168 11.80 6.41 9.62
C PHE A 168 12.20 4.98 9.97
N ILE A 169 12.92 4.32 9.06
CA ILE A 169 13.50 2.99 9.27
C ILE A 169 14.98 3.06 8.95
N VAL A 170 15.83 2.56 9.86
CA VAL A 170 17.27 2.44 9.64
C VAL A 170 17.65 0.98 9.67
N THR A 171 18.15 0.48 8.55
CA THR A 171 18.62 -0.91 8.44
C THR A 171 20.08 -1.05 8.88
N GLU A 172 20.37 -2.11 9.63
CA GLU A 172 21.75 -2.42 10.04
C GLU A 172 22.48 -3.24 8.96
N ASP A 173 21.81 -4.21 8.35
CA ASP A 173 22.42 -5.12 7.37
C ASP A 173 22.58 -4.45 5.99
N THR A 174 23.84 -4.20 5.62
CA THR A 174 24.25 -3.65 4.32
C THR A 174 24.88 -4.69 3.39
N SER A 175 24.71 -5.98 3.66
CA SER A 175 25.26 -7.04 2.81
C SER A 175 24.63 -6.99 1.41
N ALA A 176 25.46 -7.20 0.38
CA ALA A 176 25.05 -7.06 -1.01
C ALA A 176 23.98 -8.09 -1.38
N GLY A 177 22.90 -7.65 -2.02
CA GLY A 177 21.77 -8.50 -2.40
C GLY A 177 20.88 -8.97 -1.24
N HIS A 178 21.12 -8.51 -0.01
CA HIS A 178 20.22 -8.78 1.11
C HIS A 178 18.83 -8.22 0.82
N THR A 179 17.79 -8.97 1.15
CA THR A 179 16.39 -8.54 0.97
C THR A 179 15.75 -8.26 2.31
N HIS A 180 15.25 -7.04 2.45
CA HIS A 180 14.54 -6.54 3.61
C HIS A 180 13.05 -6.51 3.33
N TRP A 181 12.25 -6.61 4.38
CA TRP A 181 10.82 -6.38 4.30
C TRP A 181 10.30 -5.77 5.58
N VAL A 182 9.21 -5.03 5.46
CA VAL A 182 8.50 -4.45 6.59
C VAL A 182 7.01 -4.59 6.34
N GLN A 183 6.27 -4.94 7.39
CA GLN A 183 4.82 -4.86 7.41
C GLN A 183 4.43 -3.88 8.50
N VAL A 184 3.57 -2.92 8.15
CA VAL A 184 3.10 -1.92 9.09
C VAL A 184 1.59 -2.02 9.19
N SER A 185 1.10 -2.06 10.43
CA SER A 185 -0.31 -2.12 10.78
C SER A 185 -0.61 -1.15 11.91
N VAL A 186 -1.89 -1.01 12.25
CA VAL A 186 -2.36 -0.11 13.29
C VAL A 186 -3.24 -0.86 14.30
N ASP A 187 -3.13 -0.53 15.58
CA ASP A 187 -3.96 -1.08 16.65
C ASP A 187 -4.63 0.06 17.45
N PRO A 188 -5.97 0.05 17.65
CA PRO A 188 -6.93 -0.91 17.12
C PRO A 188 -7.05 -0.86 15.59
N PRO A 189 -7.50 -1.95 14.93
CA PRO A 189 -7.63 -2.00 13.48
C PRO A 189 -8.62 -0.95 12.97
N LEU A 190 -8.40 -0.49 11.74
CA LEU A 190 -9.29 0.47 11.09
C LEU A 190 -10.70 -0.10 10.93
N ARG A 191 -11.68 0.80 10.85
CA ARG A 191 -13.03 0.41 10.45
C ARG A 191 -13.00 0.02 8.97
N PRO A 192 -13.45 -1.19 8.59
CA PRO A 192 -13.44 -1.60 7.20
C PRO A 192 -14.33 -0.67 6.37
N ALA A 193 -13.82 -0.23 5.22
CA ALA A 193 -14.54 0.65 4.32
C ALA A 193 -15.69 -0.09 3.61
N PHE A 194 -15.52 -1.39 3.39
CA PHE A 194 -16.54 -2.28 2.85
C PHE A 194 -16.38 -3.68 3.44
N PHE A 195 -17.47 -4.45 3.41
CA PHE A 195 -17.44 -5.86 3.78
C PHE A 195 -16.92 -6.67 2.59
N ILE A 196 -15.92 -7.50 2.84
CA ILE A 196 -15.45 -8.49 1.86
C ILE A 196 -16.42 -9.67 1.94
N ASN A 197 -17.16 -9.92 0.86
CA ASN A 197 -18.04 -11.07 0.78
C ASN A 197 -17.22 -12.37 0.70
N ASP A 198 -17.70 -13.42 1.35
CA ASP A 198 -17.16 -14.77 1.23
C ASP A 198 -17.89 -15.54 0.12
N VAL A 199 -17.17 -16.38 -0.62
CA VAL A 199 -17.72 -17.27 -1.65
C VAL A 199 -18.90 -18.10 -1.12
N TRP A 200 -18.85 -18.56 0.12
CA TRP A 200 -19.93 -19.32 0.74
C TRP A 200 -21.14 -18.46 1.10
N SER A 201 -20.92 -17.20 1.49
CA SER A 201 -22.02 -16.26 1.75
C SER A 201 -22.79 -15.95 0.46
N ASP A 202 -22.05 -15.72 -0.64
CA ASP A 202 -22.65 -15.29 -1.90
C ASP A 202 -23.15 -16.46 -2.75
N PHE A 203 -22.42 -17.58 -2.75
CA PHE A 203 -22.69 -18.72 -3.66
C PHE A 203 -23.01 -20.02 -2.94
N GLY A 204 -22.98 -20.08 -1.61
CA GLY A 204 -23.18 -21.32 -0.85
C GLY A 204 -24.48 -22.04 -1.21
N VAL A 205 -25.58 -21.31 -1.35
CA VAL A 205 -26.89 -21.88 -1.77
C VAL A 205 -26.82 -22.48 -3.17
N HIS A 206 -26.16 -21.80 -4.10
CA HIS A 206 -25.99 -22.28 -5.47
C HIS A 206 -25.08 -23.52 -5.54
N ILE A 207 -23.96 -23.49 -4.83
CA ILE A 207 -23.02 -24.62 -4.72
C ILE A 207 -23.74 -25.84 -4.14
N MET A 208 -24.45 -25.67 -3.02
CA MET A 208 -25.21 -26.76 -2.40
C MET A 208 -26.28 -27.32 -3.33
N SER A 209 -26.98 -26.47 -4.07
CA SER A 209 -28.00 -26.91 -5.04
C SER A 209 -27.40 -27.76 -6.16
N VAL A 210 -26.25 -27.33 -6.72
CA VAL A 210 -25.53 -28.10 -7.75
C VAL A 210 -25.02 -29.43 -7.21
N VAL A 211 -24.47 -29.44 -5.99
CA VAL A 211 -23.99 -30.67 -5.32
C VAL A 211 -25.13 -31.67 -5.14
N VAL A 212 -26.31 -31.22 -4.70
CA VAL A 212 -27.49 -32.09 -4.54
C VAL A 212 -27.91 -32.71 -5.88
N VAL A 213 -27.92 -31.93 -6.96
CA VAL A 213 -28.27 -32.44 -8.30
C VAL A 213 -27.27 -33.49 -8.78
N ILE A 214 -25.96 -33.24 -8.60
CA ILE A 214 -24.91 -34.19 -8.98
C ILE A 214 -25.05 -35.49 -8.19
N LEU A 215 -25.27 -35.42 -6.87
CA LEU A 215 -25.46 -36.60 -6.03
C LEU A 215 -26.72 -37.39 -6.43
N ALA A 216 -27.81 -36.70 -6.79
CA ALA A 216 -29.02 -37.35 -7.28
C ALA A 216 -28.79 -38.10 -8.61
N LEU A 217 -28.05 -37.50 -9.55
CA LEU A 217 -27.70 -38.14 -10.83
C LEU A 217 -26.76 -39.33 -10.64
N LEU A 218 -25.77 -39.22 -9.75
CA LEU A 218 -24.87 -40.33 -9.40
C LEU A 218 -25.62 -41.48 -8.72
N GLY A 219 -26.51 -41.15 -7.77
CA GLY A 219 -27.37 -42.14 -7.11
C GLY A 219 -28.27 -42.86 -8.11
N TYR A 220 -28.87 -42.13 -9.06
CA TYR A 220 -29.65 -42.74 -10.14
C TYR A 220 -28.80 -43.69 -10.99
N TRP A 221 -27.60 -43.27 -11.38
CA TRP A 221 -26.68 -44.11 -12.16
C TRP A 221 -26.26 -45.38 -11.40
N LEU A 222 -25.98 -45.28 -10.10
CA LEU A 222 -25.62 -46.42 -9.25
C LEU A 222 -26.76 -47.42 -9.05
N VAL A 223 -28.02 -46.95 -9.06
CA VAL A 223 -29.20 -47.82 -8.96
C VAL A 223 -29.53 -48.49 -10.31
N GLN A 224 -29.12 -47.89 -11.43
CA GLN A 224 -29.31 -48.45 -12.78
C GLN A 224 -28.20 -49.41 -13.22
N ALA A 225 -27.03 -49.39 -12.56
CA ALA A 225 -25.90 -50.29 -12.81
C ALA A 225 -26.04 -51.60 -12.02
#